data_AF-A0A2V9YRJ4-F1
#
_entry.id   AF-A0A2V9YRJ4-F1
#
_cell.length_a   1.000
_cell.length_b   1.000
_cell.length_c   1.000
_cell.angle_alpha   90.00
_cell.angle_beta   90.00
_cell.angle_gamma   90.00
#
_symmetry.space_group_name_H-M   'P 1'
#
loop_
_entity.id
_entity.type
_entity.pdbx_description
1 polymer ?
#
loop_
_entity_poly.entity_id
_entity_poly.type
_entity_poly.pdbx_seq_one_letter_code
_entity_poly.pdbx_strand_id
1 'polypeptide(L)'
;MGRLFAIEIIYRGIYQKTLASRISRAIVLAAHQEGKPGISFGRYGDSPERNGIPAKNFAIVGTDQETLEQGMAKYEPKEVDITIAVDDTLFKGVESWAWYGLQPVNKLLKPGGTLIVTSRETPEALIKMAHRKETPYQLAIVKGTPSFSGLWVYKDDHTDVRILGAIAKLLPELFSLKSVQKAIVNEWKDPVKAESAARSCERISTTEVMPNQGNPEIPYKFEFPKWHEMGEGIAIPSIPAGRAVEDPVSHATGGFRPDRNPTFKKFTTRTMRPVVNFDTCIKCTLCWLQCPDSCFDVTPEGLYDANMQACCGCGVCEAVCPVKDCVTMVNESEFGDNASQWEEWKKDKAAYKIWLEDKIKTRSERSHGFRYRGQYEEQIPEMLRIAREG
;
A
#
# COMPACT_ATOMS: atom_id res chain seq x y z
N MET A 1 18.51 2.95 -31.99
CA MET A 1 17.55 1.91 -31.54
C MET A 1 16.58 2.59 -30.59
N GLY A 2 15.29 2.39 -30.78
CA GLY A 2 14.29 2.95 -29.87
C GLY A 2 14.38 2.29 -28.49
N ARG A 3 14.10 3.06 -27.43
CA ARG A 3 14.05 2.59 -26.04
C ARG A 3 12.65 2.81 -25.48
N LEU A 4 12.10 1.78 -24.85
CA LEU A 4 10.84 1.85 -24.11
C LEU A 4 11.15 2.02 -22.62
N PHE A 5 10.66 3.11 -22.03
CA PHE A 5 10.66 3.34 -20.60
C PHE A 5 9.31 2.91 -20.03
N ALA A 6 9.34 2.12 -18.94
CA ALA A 6 8.14 1.73 -18.24
C ALA A 6 8.26 2.08 -16.75
N ILE A 7 7.24 2.73 -16.22
CA ILE A 7 7.17 3.14 -14.82
C ILE A 7 5.86 2.63 -14.25
N GLU A 8 5.90 1.93 -13.11
CA GLU A 8 4.70 1.56 -12.35
C GLU A 8 4.54 2.44 -11.12
N ILE A 9 3.30 2.79 -10.81
CA ILE A 9 2.90 3.49 -9.61
C ILE A 9 1.95 2.57 -8.85
N ILE A 10 2.37 2.10 -7.69
CA ILE A 10 1.61 1.26 -6.77
C ILE A 10 1.02 2.16 -5.69
N TYR A 11 -0.29 2.10 -5.52
CA TYR A 11 -1.03 3.01 -4.65
C TYR A 11 -2.21 2.32 -3.96
N ARG A 12 -2.76 2.97 -2.94
CA ARG A 12 -4.00 2.54 -2.28
C ARG A 12 -5.22 2.94 -3.10
N GLY A 13 -5.96 1.96 -3.60
CA GLY A 13 -7.18 2.16 -4.38
C GLY A 13 -8.14 3.12 -3.69
N ILE A 14 -8.77 3.99 -4.47
CA ILE A 14 -9.59 5.13 -4.04
C ILE A 14 -8.82 6.20 -3.23
N TYR A 15 -8.08 5.84 -2.18
CA TYR A 15 -7.44 6.79 -1.27
C TYR A 15 -6.32 7.59 -1.92
N GLN A 16 -5.67 7.04 -2.95
CA GLN A 16 -4.52 7.63 -3.64
C GLN A 16 -4.66 7.60 -5.17
N LYS A 17 -5.84 7.26 -5.69
CA LYS A 17 -6.11 7.15 -7.14
C LYS A 17 -5.73 8.41 -7.90
N THR A 18 -6.19 9.56 -7.42
CA THR A 18 -5.95 10.85 -8.09
C THR A 18 -4.48 11.24 -8.06
N LEU A 19 -3.78 10.94 -6.96
CA LEU A 19 -2.33 11.14 -6.85
C LEU A 19 -1.59 10.28 -7.89
N ALA A 20 -1.87 8.98 -7.94
CA ALA A 20 -1.23 8.07 -8.88
C ALA A 20 -1.50 8.44 -10.34
N SER A 21 -2.72 8.85 -10.68
CA SER A 21 -3.08 9.32 -12.02
C SER A 21 -2.37 10.62 -12.41
N ARG A 22 -2.19 11.56 -11.46
CA ARG A 22 -1.44 12.78 -11.70
C ARG A 22 0.04 12.50 -11.92
N ILE A 23 0.66 11.65 -11.09
CA ILE A 23 2.05 11.23 -11.27
C ILE A 23 2.24 10.61 -12.66
N SER A 24 1.42 9.60 -13.00
CA SER A 24 1.58 8.86 -14.24
C SER A 24 1.35 9.72 -15.49
N ARG A 25 0.35 10.61 -15.46
CA ARG A 25 0.13 11.60 -16.53
C ARG A 25 1.27 12.61 -16.63
N ALA A 26 1.76 13.12 -15.50
CA ALA A 26 2.80 14.13 -15.48
C ALA A 26 4.15 13.60 -16.00
N ILE A 27 4.46 12.32 -15.78
CA ILE A 27 5.63 11.64 -16.37
C ILE A 27 5.58 11.74 -17.90
N VAL A 28 4.43 11.40 -18.50
CA VAL A 28 4.23 11.47 -19.96
C VAL A 28 4.33 12.91 -20.47
N LEU A 29 3.71 13.86 -19.77
CA LEU A 29 3.75 15.27 -20.16
C LEU A 29 5.16 15.88 -20.08
N ALA A 30 5.96 15.49 -19.08
CA ALA A 30 7.36 15.89 -18.97
C ALA A 30 8.20 15.29 -20.10
N ALA A 31 8.02 14.00 -20.41
CA ALA A 31 8.72 13.36 -21.54
C ALA A 31 8.35 13.97 -22.90
N HIS A 32 7.08 14.37 -23.07
CA HIS A 32 6.61 15.01 -24.29
C HIS A 32 7.30 16.36 -24.58
N GLN A 33 7.79 17.08 -23.55
CA GLN A 33 8.59 18.29 -23.76
C GLN A 33 9.93 18.01 -24.48
N GLU A 34 10.38 16.77 -24.50
CA GLU A 34 11.59 16.30 -25.20
C GLU A 34 11.25 15.49 -26.46
N GLY A 35 10.01 15.57 -26.95
CA GLY A 35 9.57 14.90 -28.17
C GLY A 35 9.33 13.39 -28.03
N LYS A 36 9.35 12.85 -26.81
CA LYS A 36 9.12 11.43 -26.53
C LYS A 36 7.61 11.17 -26.37
N PRO A 37 6.97 10.35 -27.23
CA PRO A 37 5.55 10.02 -27.06
C PRO A 37 5.36 9.06 -25.87
N GLY A 38 4.19 9.14 -25.23
CA GLY A 38 3.87 8.24 -24.12
C GLY A 38 2.40 8.11 -23.84
N ILE A 39 2.06 7.12 -23.03
CA ILE A 39 0.70 6.82 -22.57
C ILE A 39 0.70 6.58 -21.06
N SER A 40 -0.40 6.96 -20.41
CA SER A 40 -0.67 6.59 -19.03
C SER A 40 -2.01 5.89 -18.91
N PHE A 41 -2.04 4.80 -18.15
CA PHE A 41 -3.25 4.00 -17.94
C PHE A 41 -3.20 3.27 -16.59
N GLY A 42 -4.37 2.95 -16.04
CA GLY A 42 -4.50 2.10 -14.87
C GLY A 42 -4.51 0.62 -15.25
N ARG A 43 -4.07 -0.26 -14.35
CA ARG A 43 -4.15 -1.70 -14.57
C ARG A 43 -5.62 -2.12 -14.63
N TYR A 44 -6.03 -2.68 -15.75
CA TYR A 44 -7.44 -3.03 -16.00
C TYR A 44 -8.03 -3.94 -14.91
N GLY A 45 -7.26 -4.93 -14.44
CA GLY A 45 -7.68 -5.87 -13.41
C GLY A 45 -7.97 -5.23 -12.04
N ASP A 46 -7.53 -4.00 -11.79
CA ASP A 46 -7.82 -3.29 -10.53
C ASP A 46 -9.15 -2.53 -10.60
N SER A 47 -9.78 -2.45 -11.78
CA SER A 47 -11.06 -1.78 -11.98
C SER A 47 -12.24 -2.73 -11.72
N PRO A 48 -13.29 -2.31 -10.99
CA PRO A 48 -13.37 -1.06 -10.24
C PRO A 48 -12.50 -1.12 -8.98
N GLU A 49 -11.82 -0.02 -8.66
CA GLU A 49 -10.97 0.10 -7.46
C GLU A 49 -11.80 0.02 -6.16
N ARG A 50 -11.15 -0.34 -5.06
CA ARG A 50 -11.75 -0.38 -3.71
C ARG A 50 -10.85 0.35 -2.72
N ASN A 51 -11.45 0.83 -1.63
CA ASN A 51 -10.75 1.52 -0.56
C ASN A 51 -9.57 0.71 -0.03
N GLY A 52 -8.36 1.24 -0.20
CA GLY A 52 -7.13 0.69 0.36
C GLY A 52 -6.54 -0.52 -0.37
N ILE A 53 -7.34 -1.24 -1.18
CA ILE A 53 -6.84 -2.38 -1.96
C ILE A 53 -5.73 -1.87 -2.88
N PRO A 54 -4.53 -2.49 -2.86
CA PRO A 54 -3.44 -2.06 -3.72
C PRO A 54 -3.84 -2.08 -5.20
N ALA A 55 -3.54 -0.99 -5.91
CA ALA A 55 -3.79 -0.84 -7.33
C ALA A 55 -2.54 -0.28 -8.03
N LYS A 56 -2.51 -0.41 -9.36
CA LYS A 56 -1.39 0.04 -10.18
C LYS A 56 -1.81 1.00 -11.29
N ASN A 57 -1.00 2.02 -11.52
CA ASN A 57 -1.01 2.86 -12.70
C ASN A 57 0.35 2.72 -13.41
N PHE A 58 0.34 2.92 -14.72
CA PHE A 58 1.54 2.88 -15.53
C PHE A 58 1.73 4.18 -16.30
N ALA A 59 2.99 4.52 -16.53
CA ALA A 59 3.42 5.49 -17.52
C ALA A 59 4.43 4.80 -18.44
N ILE A 60 4.10 4.73 -19.72
CA ILE A 60 4.94 4.10 -20.76
C ILE A 60 5.35 5.18 -21.73
N VAL A 61 6.65 5.30 -21.97
CA VAL A 61 7.23 6.34 -22.84
C VAL A 61 8.16 5.68 -23.83
N GLY A 62 7.96 5.93 -25.12
CA GLY A 62 8.86 5.52 -26.18
C GLY A 62 9.78 6.68 -26.57
N THR A 63 10.97 6.38 -27.07
CA THR A 63 11.82 7.37 -27.76
C THR A 63 11.21 7.84 -29.08
N ASP A 64 10.28 7.06 -29.64
CA ASP A 64 9.62 7.25 -30.92
C ASP A 64 8.26 6.51 -30.92
N GLN A 65 7.45 6.78 -31.93
CA GLN A 65 6.08 6.29 -32.03
C GLN A 65 6.01 4.76 -32.19
N GLU A 66 6.88 4.18 -33.02
CA GLU A 66 6.91 2.74 -33.27
C GLU A 66 7.25 1.96 -31.99
N THR A 67 8.24 2.45 -31.24
CA THR A 67 8.61 1.86 -29.94
C THR A 67 7.46 1.94 -28.94
N LEU A 68 6.74 3.07 -28.89
CA LEU A 68 5.58 3.21 -28.01
C LEU A 68 4.46 2.23 -28.36
N GLU A 69 4.15 2.04 -29.64
CA GLU A 69 3.10 1.13 -30.11
C GLU A 69 3.37 -0.32 -29.69
N GLN A 70 4.63 -0.76 -29.72
CA GLN A 70 5.03 -2.07 -29.20
C GLN A 70 4.80 -2.20 -27.68
N GLY A 71 4.96 -1.09 -26.93
CA GLY A 71 4.67 -1.02 -25.51
C GLY A 71 3.18 -1.03 -25.18
N MET A 72 2.37 -0.35 -26.00
CA MET A 72 0.92 -0.19 -25.81
C MET A 72 0.13 -1.50 -25.97
N ALA A 73 0.67 -2.49 -26.68
CA ALA A 73 0.04 -3.79 -26.87
C ALA A 73 -0.02 -4.66 -25.58
N LYS A 74 0.55 -4.19 -24.46
CA LYS A 74 0.65 -4.95 -23.20
C LYS A 74 -0.33 -4.42 -22.16
N TYR A 75 -1.10 -5.31 -21.53
CA TYR A 75 -2.00 -4.97 -20.41
C TYR A 75 -1.26 -4.53 -19.14
N GLU A 76 -0.13 -5.17 -18.85
CA GLU A 76 0.76 -4.87 -17.74
C GLU A 76 2.20 -5.06 -18.24
N PRO A 77 3.11 -4.08 -18.06
CA PRO A 77 4.53 -4.27 -18.32
C PRO A 77 5.07 -5.44 -17.49
N LYS A 78 5.93 -6.27 -18.07
CA LYS A 78 6.60 -7.35 -17.31
C LYS A 78 7.81 -6.87 -16.55
N GLU A 79 8.42 -5.77 -17.00
CA GLU A 79 9.60 -5.16 -16.43
C GLU A 79 9.49 -3.64 -16.51
N VAL A 80 9.92 -2.95 -15.45
CA VAL A 80 9.88 -1.48 -15.32
C VAL A 80 11.23 -0.91 -14.90
N ASP A 81 11.55 0.28 -15.38
CA ASP A 81 12.77 1.02 -15.03
C ASP A 81 12.66 1.61 -13.61
N ILE A 82 11.45 2.06 -13.24
CA ILE A 82 11.13 2.60 -11.92
C ILE A 82 9.81 2.01 -11.41
N THR A 83 9.81 1.60 -10.14
CA THR A 83 8.59 1.34 -9.37
C THR A 83 8.41 2.46 -8.36
N ILE A 84 7.19 2.98 -8.22
CA ILE A 84 6.85 4.06 -7.28
C ILE A 84 5.79 3.53 -6.33
N ALA A 85 6.09 3.45 -5.03
CA ALA A 85 5.11 3.17 -3.99
C ALA A 85 4.76 4.47 -3.24
N VAL A 86 3.50 4.89 -3.29
CA VAL A 86 3.06 6.14 -2.61
C VAL A 86 2.62 5.92 -1.15
N ASP A 87 2.91 4.75 -0.61
CA ASP A 87 2.67 4.31 0.77
C ASP A 87 3.70 3.23 1.12
N ASP A 88 4.36 3.36 2.26
CA ASP A 88 5.43 2.45 2.71
C ASP A 88 4.88 1.08 3.13
N THR A 89 3.67 1.02 3.67
CA THR A 89 3.04 -0.24 4.10
C THR A 89 2.81 -1.22 2.94
N LEU A 90 2.83 -0.74 1.69
CA LEU A 90 2.81 -1.58 0.47
C LEU A 90 4.07 -2.45 0.31
N PHE A 91 5.16 -2.15 1.03
CA PHE A 91 6.38 -2.98 1.00
C PHE A 91 6.13 -4.38 1.55
N LYS A 92 5.17 -4.51 2.47
CA LYS A 92 4.71 -5.79 3.04
C LYS A 92 3.93 -6.64 2.04
N GLY A 93 3.70 -6.12 0.83
CA GLY A 93 3.18 -6.85 -0.32
C GLY A 93 1.90 -6.26 -0.91
N VAL A 94 1.64 -6.65 -2.15
CA VAL A 94 0.62 -6.10 -3.03
C VAL A 94 -0.26 -7.25 -3.49
N GLU A 95 -1.50 -7.31 -3.00
CA GLU A 95 -2.52 -8.24 -3.51
C GLU A 95 -3.76 -7.42 -3.88
N SER A 96 -4.00 -7.29 -5.19
CA SER A 96 -5.08 -6.44 -5.70
C SER A 96 -6.42 -7.16 -5.83
N TRP A 97 -6.40 -8.48 -5.97
CA TRP A 97 -7.58 -9.31 -6.14
C TRP A 97 -7.33 -10.73 -5.67
N ALA A 98 -8.43 -11.47 -5.46
CA ALA A 98 -8.38 -12.90 -5.23
C ALA A 98 -7.57 -13.61 -6.33
N TRP A 99 -6.90 -14.71 -5.98
CA TRP A 99 -6.08 -15.54 -6.86
C TRP A 99 -4.78 -14.91 -7.38
N TYR A 100 -4.55 -13.61 -7.23
CA TYR A 100 -3.27 -12.99 -7.64
C TYR A 100 -2.09 -13.43 -6.77
N GLY A 101 -2.39 -13.86 -5.54
CA GLY A 101 -1.39 -14.10 -4.51
C GLY A 101 -0.73 -12.80 -4.03
N LEU A 102 0.15 -12.94 -3.05
CA LEU A 102 0.95 -11.82 -2.58
C LEU A 102 2.04 -11.51 -3.61
N GLN A 103 2.12 -10.26 -4.05
CA GLN A 103 3.19 -9.80 -4.94
C GLN A 103 4.15 -8.88 -4.21
N PRO A 104 5.47 -9.09 -4.33
CA PRO A 104 6.45 -8.12 -3.86
C PRO A 104 6.26 -6.75 -4.54
N VAL A 105 6.46 -5.67 -3.78
CA VAL A 105 6.42 -4.30 -4.33
C VAL A 105 7.46 -4.10 -5.45
N ASN A 106 8.58 -4.79 -5.38
CA ASN A 106 9.72 -4.73 -6.32
C ASN A 106 9.66 -5.81 -7.43
N LYS A 107 8.51 -6.47 -7.62
CA LYS A 107 8.37 -7.61 -8.55
C LYS A 107 8.73 -7.25 -9.98
N LEU A 108 8.20 -6.15 -10.53
CA LEU A 108 8.42 -5.79 -11.93
C LEU A 108 9.72 -5.02 -12.16
N LEU A 109 10.43 -4.64 -11.11
CA LEU A 109 11.62 -3.80 -11.25
C LEU A 109 12.74 -4.54 -11.99
N LYS A 110 13.34 -3.90 -13.01
CA LYS A 110 14.52 -4.43 -13.71
C LYS A 110 15.72 -4.56 -12.75
N PRO A 111 16.71 -5.42 -13.06
CA PRO A 111 17.98 -5.41 -12.34
C PRO A 111 18.61 -4.01 -12.35
N GLY A 112 19.03 -3.51 -11.18
CA GLY A 112 19.56 -2.15 -11.02
C GLY A 112 18.53 -1.02 -11.15
N GLY A 113 17.24 -1.33 -11.36
CA GLY A 113 16.16 -0.34 -11.39
C GLY A 113 15.96 0.36 -10.05
N THR A 114 15.17 1.42 -10.02
CA THR A 114 14.92 2.19 -8.79
C THR A 114 13.50 2.01 -8.26
N LEU A 115 13.38 1.63 -6.98
CA LEU A 115 12.15 1.66 -6.20
C LEU A 115 12.08 2.99 -5.43
N ILE A 116 11.15 3.86 -5.81
CA ILE A 116 10.87 5.12 -5.12
C ILE A 116 9.73 4.89 -4.12
N VAL A 117 9.86 5.39 -2.90
CA VAL A 117 8.79 5.36 -1.90
C VAL A 117 8.56 6.71 -1.24
N THR A 118 7.31 7.07 -0.98
CA THR A 118 6.97 8.19 -0.09
C THR A 118 6.85 7.68 1.34
N SER A 119 7.78 8.06 2.22
CA SER A 119 7.81 7.55 3.59
C SER A 119 8.60 8.46 4.54
N ARG A 120 8.34 8.34 5.84
CA ARG A 120 9.21 8.89 6.89
C ARG A 120 10.26 7.89 7.39
N GLU A 121 10.07 6.61 7.11
CA GLU A 121 10.91 5.51 7.57
C GLU A 121 12.35 5.57 7.05
N THR A 122 13.25 4.87 7.74
CA THR A 122 14.63 4.71 7.28
C THR A 122 14.72 3.64 6.18
N PRO A 123 15.79 3.65 5.35
CA PRO A 123 16.03 2.58 4.38
C PRO A 123 16.02 1.20 5.03
N GLU A 124 16.62 1.05 6.22
CA GLU A 124 16.70 -0.24 6.92
C GLU A 124 15.34 -0.77 7.34
N ALA A 125 14.43 0.09 7.80
CA ALA A 125 13.07 -0.28 8.16
C ALA A 125 12.26 -0.71 6.93
N LEU A 126 12.35 0.05 5.84
CA LEU A 126 11.69 -0.26 4.57
C LEU A 126 12.22 -1.57 3.96
N ILE A 127 13.53 -1.75 3.91
CA ILE A 127 14.17 -2.96 3.39
C ILE A 127 13.67 -4.18 4.16
N LYS A 128 13.57 -4.12 5.50
CA LYS A 128 13.03 -5.21 6.32
C LYS A 128 11.59 -5.59 5.96
N MET A 129 10.77 -4.64 5.53
CA MET A 129 9.39 -4.89 5.10
C MET A 129 9.30 -5.48 3.68
N ALA A 130 10.18 -5.05 2.78
CA ALA A 130 10.20 -5.53 1.39
C ALA A 130 10.65 -6.99 1.30
N HIS A 131 9.97 -7.77 0.47
CA HIS A 131 10.39 -9.12 0.11
C HIS A 131 11.72 -9.07 -0.67
N ARG A 132 12.56 -10.08 -0.44
CA ARG A 132 13.84 -10.25 -1.16
C ARG A 132 13.60 -10.32 -2.67
N LYS A 133 14.56 -9.76 -3.41
CA LYS A 133 14.63 -9.81 -4.88
C LYS A 133 15.91 -10.51 -5.28
N GLU A 134 15.87 -11.32 -6.32
CA GLU A 134 17.04 -12.07 -6.81
C GLU A 134 18.14 -11.17 -7.38
N THR A 135 17.77 -9.97 -7.85
CA THR A 135 18.67 -8.99 -8.43
C THR A 135 18.74 -7.73 -7.58
N PRO A 136 19.91 -7.07 -7.50
CA PRO A 136 20.06 -5.82 -6.77
C PRO A 136 19.22 -4.71 -7.39
N TYR A 137 18.79 -3.77 -6.57
CA TYR A 137 18.02 -2.59 -6.99
C TYR A 137 18.31 -1.40 -6.08
N GLN A 138 17.98 -0.19 -6.55
CA GLN A 138 18.13 1.04 -5.78
C GLN A 138 16.85 1.38 -5.04
N LEU A 139 16.92 1.68 -3.75
CA LEU A 139 15.82 2.25 -2.97
C LEU A 139 16.01 3.75 -2.82
N ALA A 140 15.02 4.54 -3.22
CA ALA A 140 15.00 5.99 -3.07
C ALA A 140 13.79 6.43 -2.23
N ILE A 141 14.01 7.33 -1.27
CA ILE A 141 12.95 7.78 -0.35
C ILE A 141 12.64 9.24 -0.63
N VAL A 142 11.43 9.50 -1.12
CA VAL A 142 10.86 10.85 -1.13
C VAL A 142 10.26 11.09 0.25
N LYS A 143 11.05 11.74 1.13
CA LYS A 143 10.64 11.91 2.52
C LYS A 143 9.33 12.67 2.66
N GLY A 144 8.40 12.13 3.44
CA GLY A 144 7.10 12.75 3.67
C GLY A 144 6.08 11.77 4.21
N THR A 145 4.93 12.30 4.63
CA THR A 145 3.78 11.45 4.99
C THR A 145 3.11 10.93 3.72
N PRO A 146 2.74 9.64 3.65
CA PRO A 146 1.89 9.13 2.57
C PRO A 146 0.63 9.99 2.37
N SER A 147 0.40 10.42 1.14
CA SER A 147 -0.67 11.35 0.79
C SER A 147 -1.98 10.62 0.53
N PHE A 148 -2.97 10.78 1.41
CA PHE A 148 -4.30 10.20 1.29
C PHE A 148 -5.37 11.29 1.11
N SER A 149 -6.26 11.12 0.13
CA SER A 149 -7.29 12.13 -0.20
C SER A 149 -8.66 11.57 -0.62
N GLY A 150 -8.80 10.25 -0.86
CA GLY A 150 -10.08 9.65 -1.23
C GLY A 150 -10.48 9.90 -2.70
N LEU A 151 -11.71 9.55 -3.07
CA LEU A 151 -12.12 9.46 -4.48
C LEU A 151 -12.19 10.81 -5.22
N TRP A 152 -12.75 11.83 -4.56
CA TRP A 152 -13.14 13.09 -5.21
C TRP A 152 -12.29 14.28 -4.78
N VAL A 153 -11.32 14.07 -3.90
CA VAL A 153 -10.45 15.11 -3.38
C VAL A 153 -9.03 14.77 -3.79
N TYR A 154 -8.26 15.81 -4.08
CA TYR A 154 -6.83 15.70 -4.30
C TYR A 154 -6.15 16.59 -3.27
N LYS A 155 -5.30 15.99 -2.45
CA LYS A 155 -4.51 16.68 -1.44
C LYS A 155 -3.22 17.16 -2.10
N ASP A 156 -3.15 18.46 -2.35
CA ASP A 156 -2.03 19.09 -3.06
C ASP A 156 -0.84 19.35 -2.12
N ASP A 157 -0.23 18.28 -1.64
CA ASP A 157 0.94 18.31 -0.75
C ASP A 157 2.29 18.20 -1.51
N HIS A 158 2.24 18.40 -2.83
CA HIS A 158 3.38 18.34 -3.75
C HIS A 158 4.06 16.96 -3.83
N THR A 159 3.45 15.88 -3.33
CA THR A 159 4.05 14.53 -3.44
C THR A 159 4.27 14.11 -4.89
N ASP A 160 3.34 14.40 -5.79
CA ASP A 160 3.48 14.10 -7.21
C ASP A 160 4.68 14.80 -7.88
N VAL A 161 4.82 16.11 -7.69
CA VAL A 161 5.90 16.88 -8.31
C VAL A 161 7.26 16.60 -7.69
N ARG A 162 7.31 16.24 -6.40
CA ARG A 162 8.55 15.76 -5.77
C ARG A 162 8.98 14.41 -6.35
N ILE A 163 8.05 13.52 -6.63
CA ILE A 163 8.34 12.25 -7.32
C ILE A 163 8.87 12.53 -8.74
N LEU A 164 8.27 13.45 -9.50
CA LEU A 164 8.80 13.84 -10.83
C LEU A 164 10.22 14.39 -10.76
N GLY A 165 10.50 15.25 -9.78
CA GLY A 165 11.84 15.76 -9.53
C GLY A 165 12.84 14.64 -9.21
N ALA A 166 12.42 13.66 -8.41
CA ALA A 166 13.25 12.49 -8.11
C ALA A 166 13.56 11.68 -9.37
N ILE A 167 12.55 11.42 -10.23
CA ILE A 167 12.72 10.69 -11.49
C ILE A 167 13.73 11.41 -12.41
N ALA A 168 13.71 12.74 -12.47
CA ALA A 168 14.64 13.51 -13.32
C ALA A 168 16.12 13.27 -12.96
N LYS A 169 16.44 12.97 -11.69
CA LYS A 169 17.80 12.59 -11.26
C LYS A 169 18.07 11.09 -11.43
N LEU A 170 17.09 10.26 -11.11
CA LEU A 170 17.23 8.79 -11.07
C LEU A 170 17.19 8.14 -12.46
N LEU A 171 16.50 8.75 -13.42
CA LEU A 171 16.37 8.28 -14.80
C LEU A 171 16.43 9.47 -15.77
N PRO A 172 17.60 10.14 -15.91
CA PRO A 172 17.74 11.35 -16.71
C PRO A 172 17.52 11.12 -18.22
N GLU A 173 17.63 9.87 -18.68
CA GLU A 173 17.31 9.50 -20.07
C GLU A 173 15.82 9.62 -20.40
N LEU A 174 14.94 9.54 -19.40
CA LEU A 174 13.50 9.68 -19.59
C LEU A 174 13.11 11.15 -19.81
N PHE A 175 13.55 12.04 -18.93
CA PHE A 175 13.44 13.49 -19.08
C PHE A 175 14.40 14.24 -18.14
N SER A 176 14.68 15.50 -18.48
CA SER A 176 15.42 16.44 -17.65
C SER A 176 14.53 17.18 -16.64
N LEU A 177 15.14 17.73 -15.58
CA LEU A 177 14.44 18.58 -14.61
C LEU A 177 13.80 19.81 -15.27
N LYS A 178 14.43 20.39 -16.29
CA LYS A 178 13.88 21.53 -17.04
C LYS A 178 12.55 21.17 -17.70
N SER A 179 12.45 19.97 -18.26
CA SER A 179 11.22 19.45 -18.87
C SER A 179 10.13 19.23 -17.83
N VAL A 180 10.49 18.73 -16.63
CA VAL A 180 9.58 18.61 -15.49
C VAL A 180 9.04 19.98 -15.07
N GLN A 181 9.90 20.96 -14.85
CA GLN A 181 9.49 22.31 -14.44
C GLN A 181 8.58 22.97 -15.49
N LYS A 182 8.90 22.82 -16.78
CA LYS A 182 8.09 23.34 -17.88
C LYS A 182 6.71 22.67 -17.94
N ALA A 183 6.65 21.34 -17.82
CA ALA A 183 5.38 20.61 -17.74
C ALA A 183 4.55 21.08 -16.53
N ILE A 184 5.19 21.31 -15.38
CA ILE A 184 4.50 21.77 -14.17
C ILE A 184 3.86 23.15 -14.36
N VAL A 185 4.64 24.11 -14.88
CA VAL A 185 4.16 25.47 -15.10
C VAL A 185 3.06 25.52 -16.16
N ASN A 186 3.16 24.69 -17.21
CA ASN A 186 2.14 24.63 -18.26
C ASN A 186 0.80 24.08 -17.76
N GLU A 187 0.82 22.99 -16.99
CA GLU A 187 -0.41 22.31 -16.54
C GLU A 187 -1.04 22.98 -15.31
N TRP A 188 -0.24 23.31 -14.30
CA TRP A 188 -0.76 23.78 -13.00
C TRP A 188 -0.57 25.27 -12.77
N LYS A 189 0.22 25.96 -13.61
CA LYS A 189 0.54 27.40 -13.45
C LYS A 189 1.09 27.75 -12.06
N ASP A 190 1.78 26.78 -11.44
CA ASP A 190 2.27 26.88 -10.08
C ASP A 190 3.81 26.80 -10.05
N PRO A 191 4.51 27.94 -9.91
CA PRO A 191 5.97 27.96 -9.85
C PRO A 191 6.51 27.35 -8.54
N VAL A 192 5.73 27.33 -7.45
CA VAL A 192 6.15 26.75 -6.17
C VAL A 192 6.26 25.23 -6.29
N LYS A 193 5.38 24.60 -7.09
CA LYS A 193 5.50 23.18 -7.43
C LYS A 193 6.75 22.86 -8.23
N ALA A 194 7.12 23.73 -9.18
CA ALA A 194 8.33 23.56 -9.98
C ALA A 194 9.59 23.61 -9.10
N GLU A 195 9.61 24.50 -8.10
CA GLU A 195 10.66 24.57 -7.09
C GLU A 195 10.67 23.33 -6.17
N SER A 196 9.48 22.83 -5.81
CA SER A 196 9.36 21.60 -5.03
C SER A 196 9.94 20.38 -5.76
N ALA A 197 9.74 20.29 -7.08
CA ALA A 197 10.37 19.28 -7.91
C ALA A 197 11.90 19.44 -7.96
N ALA A 198 12.40 20.68 -8.12
CA ALA A 198 13.84 20.96 -8.14
C ALA A 198 14.54 20.54 -6.84
N ARG A 199 13.98 20.90 -5.68
CA ARG A 199 14.53 20.47 -4.38
C ARG A 199 14.55 18.96 -4.21
N SER A 200 13.52 18.26 -4.66
CA SER A 200 13.48 16.80 -4.63
C SER A 200 14.56 16.19 -5.52
N CYS A 201 14.73 16.73 -6.73
CA CYS A 201 15.80 16.34 -7.65
C CYS A 201 17.19 16.54 -7.03
N GLU A 202 17.43 17.65 -6.34
CA GLU A 202 18.71 17.90 -5.67
C GLU A 202 18.98 16.87 -4.56
N ARG A 203 18.00 16.67 -3.66
CA ARG A 203 18.17 15.93 -2.40
C ARG A 203 18.03 14.43 -2.52
N ILE A 204 17.32 13.91 -3.53
CA ILE A 204 17.06 12.48 -3.61
C ILE A 204 18.38 11.71 -3.68
N SER A 205 18.46 10.66 -2.88
CA SER A 205 19.58 9.73 -2.81
C SER A 205 19.05 8.30 -2.91
N THR A 206 19.96 7.37 -3.15
CA THR A 206 19.62 5.94 -3.25
C THR A 206 20.45 5.12 -2.30
N THR A 207 19.83 4.09 -1.73
CA THR A 207 20.51 2.98 -1.05
C THR A 207 20.43 1.75 -1.93
N GLU A 208 21.56 1.10 -2.20
CA GLU A 208 21.59 -0.17 -2.92
C GLU A 208 21.05 -1.28 -2.01
N VAL A 209 20.13 -2.09 -2.52
CA VAL A 209 19.54 -3.24 -1.83
C VAL A 209 20.01 -4.52 -2.51
N MET A 210 20.74 -5.33 -1.75
CA MET A 210 21.33 -6.58 -2.22
C MET A 210 20.35 -7.76 -2.12
N PRO A 211 20.53 -8.83 -2.91
CA PRO A 211 19.57 -9.95 -2.95
C PRO A 211 19.33 -10.68 -1.62
N ASN A 212 20.30 -10.64 -0.71
CA ASN A 212 20.20 -11.22 0.63
C ASN A 212 19.49 -10.31 1.65
N GLN A 213 19.17 -9.08 1.29
CA GLN A 213 18.51 -8.10 2.15
C GLN A 213 16.99 -8.08 1.96
N GLY A 214 16.28 -7.91 3.07
CA GLY A 214 14.83 -7.85 3.13
C GLY A 214 14.18 -9.12 3.67
N ASN A 215 12.85 -9.12 3.68
CA ASN A 215 12.01 -10.19 4.23
C ASN A 215 12.23 -11.51 3.43
N PRO A 216 12.69 -12.59 4.08
CA PRO A 216 12.89 -13.89 3.44
C PRO A 216 11.59 -14.66 3.17
N GLU A 217 10.44 -14.19 3.67
CA GLU A 217 9.14 -14.80 3.42
C GLU A 217 8.91 -14.95 1.92
N ILE A 218 8.48 -16.15 1.52
CA ILE A 218 8.11 -16.42 0.14
C ILE A 218 6.63 -16.03 -0.02
N PRO A 219 6.29 -15.06 -0.88
CA PRO A 219 4.91 -14.66 -1.09
C PRO A 219 4.05 -15.86 -1.53
N TYR A 220 2.91 -16.05 -0.88
CA TYR A 220 2.00 -17.13 -1.25
C TYR A 220 1.42 -16.90 -2.65
N LYS A 221 1.17 -18.00 -3.35
CA LYS A 221 0.61 -18.04 -4.70
C LYS A 221 -0.49 -19.10 -4.75
N PHE A 222 -1.37 -18.96 -5.71
CA PHE A 222 -2.41 -19.95 -5.97
C PHE A 222 -2.15 -20.63 -7.31
N GLU A 223 -2.45 -21.92 -7.38
CA GLU A 223 -2.46 -22.65 -8.65
C GLU A 223 -3.76 -22.32 -9.37
N PHE A 224 -3.64 -21.79 -10.59
CA PHE A 224 -4.81 -21.52 -11.41
C PHE A 224 -5.36 -22.82 -11.98
N PRO A 225 -6.70 -23.00 -11.99
CA PRO A 225 -7.29 -24.15 -12.65
C PRO A 225 -6.95 -24.11 -14.15
N LYS A 226 -6.61 -25.27 -14.71
CA LYS A 226 -6.51 -25.45 -16.17
C LYS A 226 -7.89 -25.30 -16.79
N TRP A 227 -7.94 -25.00 -18.09
CA TRP A 227 -9.22 -24.81 -18.80
C TRP A 227 -10.17 -26.01 -18.68
N HIS A 228 -9.64 -27.24 -18.55
CA HIS A 228 -10.42 -28.47 -18.39
C HIS A 228 -10.74 -28.83 -16.91
N GLU A 229 -10.19 -28.09 -15.95
CA GLU A 229 -10.50 -28.19 -14.51
C GLU A 229 -11.56 -27.16 -14.09
N MET A 230 -11.83 -26.16 -14.96
CA MET A 230 -12.91 -25.20 -14.75
C MET A 230 -14.25 -25.92 -14.85
N GLY A 231 -15.11 -25.74 -13.84
CA GLY A 231 -16.45 -26.31 -13.85
C GLY A 231 -17.30 -25.78 -15.00
N GLU A 232 -18.36 -26.51 -15.34
CA GLU A 232 -19.33 -26.04 -16.33
C GLU A 232 -20.08 -24.80 -15.82
N GLY A 233 -20.11 -23.75 -16.64
CA GLY A 233 -20.76 -22.49 -16.32
C GLY A 233 -20.01 -21.61 -15.30
N ILE A 234 -20.65 -20.52 -14.89
CA ILE A 234 -20.11 -19.60 -13.87
C ILE A 234 -20.66 -20.02 -12.51
N ALA A 235 -20.07 -21.06 -11.91
CA ALA A 235 -20.41 -21.52 -10.57
C ALA A 235 -19.32 -21.11 -9.56
N ILE A 236 -19.67 -20.25 -8.60
CA ILE A 236 -18.75 -19.84 -7.52
C ILE A 236 -19.18 -20.58 -6.24
N PRO A 237 -18.32 -21.43 -5.65
CA PRO A 237 -18.63 -22.09 -4.39
C PRO A 237 -18.93 -21.09 -3.28
N SER A 238 -19.95 -21.38 -2.46
CA SER A 238 -20.24 -20.58 -1.26
C SER A 238 -19.14 -20.76 -0.21
N ILE A 239 -18.82 -19.70 0.51
CA ILE A 239 -17.99 -19.79 1.71
C ILE A 239 -18.81 -20.49 2.81
N PRO A 240 -18.29 -21.54 3.49
CA PRO A 240 -18.99 -22.18 4.59
C PRO A 240 -19.30 -21.19 5.73
N ALA A 241 -20.25 -21.53 6.60
CA ALA A 241 -20.69 -20.61 7.66
C ALA A 241 -19.57 -20.30 8.68
N GLY A 242 -18.77 -21.29 9.06
CA GLY A 242 -17.75 -21.18 10.11
C GLY A 242 -17.73 -22.39 11.04
N ARG A 243 -16.91 -22.33 12.08
CA ARG A 243 -16.73 -23.41 13.07
C ARG A 243 -16.54 -22.85 14.48
N ALA A 244 -16.73 -23.70 15.48
CA ALA A 244 -16.33 -23.36 16.85
C ALA A 244 -14.81 -23.20 16.94
N VAL A 245 -14.37 -22.42 17.93
CA VAL A 245 -12.97 -22.15 18.23
C VAL A 245 -12.55 -23.02 19.41
N GLU A 246 -11.32 -23.53 19.36
CA GLU A 246 -10.71 -24.24 20.47
C GLU A 246 -9.83 -23.27 21.27
N ASP A 247 -9.93 -23.31 22.60
CA ASP A 247 -9.04 -22.59 23.49
C ASP A 247 -7.61 -23.15 23.43
N PRO A 248 -6.58 -22.35 23.15
CA PRO A 248 -5.21 -22.84 22.97
C PRO A 248 -4.58 -23.36 24.28
N VAL A 249 -5.16 -23.02 25.44
CA VAL A 249 -4.64 -23.42 26.75
C VAL A 249 -5.55 -24.46 27.40
N SER A 250 -6.86 -24.22 27.40
CA SER A 250 -7.81 -25.12 28.08
C SER A 250 -8.40 -26.21 27.19
N HIS A 251 -8.15 -26.17 25.88
CA HIS A 251 -8.75 -27.06 24.88
C HIS A 251 -10.29 -27.09 24.88
N ALA A 252 -10.92 -26.08 25.50
CA ALA A 252 -12.36 -25.96 25.53
C ALA A 252 -12.84 -25.48 24.16
N THR A 253 -13.83 -26.17 23.59
CA THR A 253 -14.45 -25.76 22.34
C THR A 253 -15.63 -24.83 22.60
N GLY A 254 -15.65 -23.67 21.96
CA GLY A 254 -16.71 -22.67 22.10
C GLY A 254 -16.56 -21.52 21.11
N GLY A 255 -17.38 -20.48 21.26
CA GLY A 255 -17.31 -19.31 20.37
C GLY A 255 -17.64 -19.63 18.91
N PHE A 256 -17.15 -18.79 17.99
CA PHE A 256 -17.47 -18.86 16.56
C PHE A 256 -16.41 -18.17 15.70
N ARG A 257 -15.80 -18.91 14.77
CA ARG A 257 -14.90 -18.40 13.73
C ARG A 257 -15.57 -18.53 12.37
N PRO A 258 -15.89 -17.42 11.68
CA PRO A 258 -16.43 -17.48 10.33
C PRO A 258 -15.37 -18.05 9.37
N ASP A 259 -15.81 -18.87 8.41
CA ASP A 259 -14.94 -19.24 7.30
C ASP A 259 -14.80 -18.05 6.34
N ARG A 260 -13.65 -18.00 5.66
CA ARG A 260 -13.23 -16.86 4.85
C ARG A 260 -12.77 -17.33 3.50
N ASN A 261 -12.72 -16.42 2.54
CA ASN A 261 -12.22 -16.74 1.21
C ASN A 261 -10.75 -17.21 1.31
N PRO A 262 -10.43 -18.46 0.96
CA PRO A 262 -9.07 -18.98 1.07
C PRO A 262 -8.12 -18.33 0.07
N THR A 263 -8.64 -17.76 -1.03
CA THR A 263 -7.85 -17.23 -2.14
C THR A 263 -7.69 -15.71 -2.13
N PHE A 264 -8.11 -15.03 -1.05
CA PHE A 264 -7.92 -13.59 -0.92
C PHE A 264 -7.63 -13.17 0.52
N LYS A 265 -6.37 -12.78 0.78
CA LYS A 265 -5.92 -12.35 2.11
C LYS A 265 -5.89 -10.83 2.13
N LYS A 266 -6.91 -10.20 2.71
CA LYS A 266 -7.11 -8.75 2.67
C LYS A 266 -6.07 -7.92 3.44
N PHE A 267 -5.12 -8.55 4.12
CA PHE A 267 -4.17 -7.85 4.98
C PHE A 267 -3.28 -6.83 4.26
N THR A 268 -3.00 -7.07 2.99
CA THR A 268 -2.21 -6.15 2.16
C THR A 268 -2.87 -4.81 1.97
N THR A 269 -4.17 -4.66 2.26
CA THR A 269 -4.96 -3.42 2.19
C THR A 269 -4.66 -2.43 3.34
N ARG A 270 -4.02 -2.91 4.41
CA ARG A 270 -3.86 -2.13 5.64
C ARG A 270 -2.75 -1.10 5.57
N THR A 271 -3.07 0.08 6.08
CA THR A 271 -2.10 1.08 6.56
C THR A 271 -2.04 1.11 8.09
N MET A 272 -3.07 0.56 8.74
CA MET A 272 -3.21 0.46 10.18
C MET A 272 -4.04 -0.77 10.53
N ARG A 273 -3.85 -1.34 11.72
CA ARG A 273 -4.59 -2.51 12.22
C ARG A 273 -5.07 -2.29 13.66
N PRO A 274 -6.14 -2.96 14.11
CA PRO A 274 -6.59 -2.88 15.49
C PRO A 274 -5.71 -3.73 16.41
N VAL A 275 -5.35 -3.19 17.57
CA VAL A 275 -4.89 -3.93 18.74
C VAL A 275 -5.99 -3.96 19.80
N VAL A 276 -6.17 -5.08 20.49
CA VAL A 276 -7.32 -5.31 21.38
C VAL A 276 -6.89 -5.49 22.82
N ASN A 277 -7.31 -4.60 23.71
CA ASN A 277 -7.17 -4.79 25.14
C ASN A 277 -8.28 -5.73 25.67
N PHE A 278 -8.00 -7.03 25.65
CA PHE A 278 -8.94 -8.07 26.09
C PHE A 278 -9.38 -7.93 27.56
N ASP A 279 -8.54 -7.38 28.44
CA ASP A 279 -8.87 -7.21 29.87
C ASP A 279 -9.90 -6.10 30.12
N THR A 280 -10.06 -5.17 29.17
CA THR A 280 -11.05 -4.07 29.25
C THR A 280 -12.32 -4.35 28.44
N CYS A 281 -12.35 -5.45 27.68
CA CYS A 281 -13.47 -5.77 26.81
C CYS A 281 -14.71 -6.16 27.63
N ILE A 282 -15.80 -5.40 27.46
CA ILE A 282 -17.09 -5.68 28.10
C ILE A 282 -17.99 -6.64 27.30
N LYS A 283 -17.46 -7.25 26.23
CA LYS A 283 -18.16 -8.26 25.40
C LYS A 283 -19.47 -7.78 24.77
N CYS A 284 -19.52 -6.50 24.36
CA CYS A 284 -20.75 -5.87 23.83
C CYS A 284 -21.13 -6.26 22.40
N THR A 285 -20.35 -7.10 21.69
CA THR A 285 -20.54 -7.54 20.29
C THR A 285 -20.41 -6.47 19.20
N LEU A 286 -20.32 -5.17 19.52
CA LEU A 286 -20.35 -4.09 18.52
C LEU A 286 -19.24 -4.16 17.48
N CYS A 287 -18.00 -4.44 17.88
CA CYS A 287 -16.87 -4.56 16.95
C CYS A 287 -17.03 -5.72 15.97
N TRP A 288 -17.66 -6.82 16.40
CA TRP A 288 -17.95 -7.99 15.58
C TRP A 288 -19.10 -7.70 14.61
N LEU A 289 -20.21 -7.15 15.10
CA LEU A 289 -21.40 -6.86 14.30
C LEU A 289 -21.15 -5.79 13.22
N GLN A 290 -20.35 -4.78 13.54
CA GLN A 290 -20.06 -3.67 12.63
C GLN A 290 -18.86 -3.93 11.72
N CYS A 291 -18.17 -5.06 11.86
CA CYS A 291 -17.05 -5.38 10.99
C CYS A 291 -17.56 -5.72 9.58
N PRO A 292 -17.23 -4.91 8.54
CA PRO A 292 -17.72 -5.17 7.18
C PRO A 292 -17.11 -6.42 6.54
N ASP A 293 -16.01 -6.93 7.10
CA ASP A 293 -15.24 -8.06 6.59
C ASP A 293 -15.39 -9.34 7.44
N SER A 294 -16.19 -9.30 8.51
CA SER A 294 -16.32 -10.40 9.47
C SER A 294 -14.95 -10.94 9.95
N CYS A 295 -14.01 -10.02 10.23
CA CYS A 295 -12.65 -10.39 10.61
C CYS A 295 -12.51 -10.80 12.08
N PHE A 296 -13.51 -10.54 12.93
CA PHE A 296 -13.46 -10.94 14.33
C PHE A 296 -13.92 -12.39 14.52
N ASP A 297 -13.08 -13.19 15.16
CA ASP A 297 -13.42 -14.50 15.70
C ASP A 297 -13.96 -14.32 17.13
N VAL A 298 -15.09 -14.95 17.44
CA VAL A 298 -15.65 -14.98 18.79
C VAL A 298 -14.95 -16.10 19.57
N THR A 299 -14.25 -15.75 20.64
CA THR A 299 -13.50 -16.73 21.46
C THR A 299 -14.45 -17.54 22.35
N PRO A 300 -14.02 -18.70 22.90
CA PRO A 300 -14.82 -19.47 23.85
C PRO A 300 -15.31 -18.68 25.07
N GLU A 301 -14.55 -17.67 25.52
CA GLU A 301 -14.93 -16.80 26.63
C GLU A 301 -15.79 -15.60 26.21
N GLY A 302 -16.17 -15.51 24.93
CA GLY A 302 -16.98 -14.42 24.39
C GLY A 302 -16.21 -13.13 24.14
N LEU A 303 -14.88 -13.20 23.98
CA LEU A 303 -14.07 -12.07 23.50
C LEU A 303 -14.03 -12.05 21.97
N TYR A 304 -13.43 -11.01 21.39
CA TYR A 304 -13.37 -10.80 19.94
C TYR A 304 -11.93 -10.63 19.48
N ASP A 305 -11.37 -11.66 18.86
CA ASP A 305 -10.02 -11.63 18.29
C ASP A 305 -10.07 -11.25 16.81
N ALA A 306 -9.35 -10.22 16.42
CA ALA A 306 -9.33 -9.79 15.03
C ALA A 306 -8.35 -10.65 14.22
N ASN A 307 -8.86 -11.40 13.25
CA ASN A 307 -8.05 -12.18 12.33
C ASN A 307 -7.26 -11.26 11.39
N MET A 308 -5.95 -11.16 11.64
CA MET A 308 -5.06 -10.26 10.92
C MET A 308 -4.75 -10.71 9.49
N GLN A 309 -5.16 -11.89 9.03
CA GLN A 309 -5.09 -12.23 7.60
C GLN A 309 -6.28 -11.64 6.81
N ALA A 310 -7.42 -11.46 7.46
CA ALA A 310 -8.66 -10.99 6.84
C ALA A 310 -8.97 -9.52 7.12
N CYS A 311 -8.39 -8.93 8.16
CA CYS A 311 -8.60 -7.53 8.51
C CYS A 311 -8.07 -6.59 7.42
N CYS A 312 -8.92 -5.71 6.92
CA CYS A 312 -8.57 -4.67 5.93
C CYS A 312 -8.13 -3.33 6.56
N GLY A 313 -8.20 -3.19 7.90
CA GLY A 313 -7.72 -1.99 8.59
C GLY A 313 -8.62 -0.76 8.45
N CYS A 314 -9.94 -0.96 8.28
CA CYS A 314 -10.90 0.14 8.07
C CYS A 314 -11.10 1.06 9.29
N GLY A 315 -10.80 0.59 10.50
CA GLY A 315 -10.94 1.34 11.76
C GLY A 315 -12.36 1.45 12.31
N VAL A 316 -13.35 0.75 11.73
CA VAL A 316 -14.74 0.77 12.22
C VAL A 316 -14.82 0.23 13.65
N CYS A 317 -14.07 -0.83 13.97
CA CYS A 317 -14.07 -1.44 15.30
C CYS A 317 -13.61 -0.50 16.43
N GLU A 318 -12.58 0.32 16.20
CA GLU A 318 -12.16 1.38 17.14
C GLU A 318 -13.26 2.43 17.30
N ALA A 319 -13.89 2.85 16.18
CA ALA A 319 -14.90 3.90 16.19
C ALA A 319 -16.20 3.52 16.92
N VAL A 320 -16.58 2.24 16.91
CA VAL A 320 -17.83 1.75 17.55
C VAL A 320 -17.63 1.19 18.95
N CYS A 321 -16.38 0.99 19.39
CA CYS A 321 -16.11 0.44 20.71
C CYS A 321 -16.51 1.46 21.80
N PRO A 322 -17.41 1.10 22.75
CA PRO A 322 -17.85 2.03 23.79
C PRO A 322 -16.83 2.16 24.94
N VAL A 323 -15.87 1.24 25.01
CA VAL A 323 -14.80 1.25 26.02
C VAL A 323 -13.60 1.97 25.44
N LYS A 324 -13.20 3.05 26.09
CA LYS A 324 -12.05 3.86 25.69
C LYS A 324 -10.79 2.98 25.58
N ASP A 325 -10.10 3.08 24.43
CA ASP A 325 -8.84 2.41 24.11
C ASP A 325 -8.87 0.86 24.23
N CYS A 326 -10.06 0.24 24.30
CA CYS A 326 -10.20 -1.21 24.25
C CYS A 326 -9.83 -1.77 22.86
N VAL A 327 -10.18 -1.04 21.80
CA VAL A 327 -9.68 -1.31 20.44
C VAL A 327 -8.97 -0.04 19.99
N THR A 328 -7.69 -0.16 19.64
CA THR A 328 -6.88 0.99 19.20
C THR A 328 -6.27 0.69 17.84
N MET A 329 -6.34 1.63 16.89
CA MET A 329 -5.70 1.46 15.58
C MET A 329 -4.23 1.89 15.65
N VAL A 330 -3.32 1.03 15.19
CA VAL A 330 -1.86 1.24 15.18
C VAL A 330 -1.32 1.06 13.77
N ASN A 331 -0.26 1.79 13.41
CA ASN A 331 0.35 1.74 12.08
C ASN A 331 0.80 0.32 11.71
N GLU A 332 0.49 -0.11 10.49
CA GLU A 332 0.81 -1.44 9.97
C GLU A 332 2.33 -1.71 9.87
N SER A 333 3.17 -0.66 9.77
CA SER A 333 4.63 -0.75 9.76
C SER A 333 5.20 -1.37 11.05
N GLU A 334 4.49 -1.26 12.17
CA GLU A 334 4.93 -1.70 13.50
C GLU A 334 4.83 -3.22 13.72
N PHE A 335 4.36 -3.97 12.71
CA PHE A 335 4.02 -5.38 12.83
C PHE A 335 4.75 -6.23 11.80
N GLY A 336 5.44 -7.28 12.25
CA GLY A 336 6.14 -8.23 11.38
C GLY A 336 5.26 -9.38 10.86
N ASP A 337 4.14 -9.68 11.52
CA ASP A 337 3.32 -10.86 11.25
C ASP A 337 1.81 -10.55 11.33
N ASN A 338 0.99 -11.60 11.20
CA ASN A 338 -0.47 -11.58 11.30
C ASN A 338 -0.99 -12.59 12.34
N ALA A 339 -0.24 -12.84 13.41
CA ALA A 339 -0.62 -13.78 14.47
C ALA A 339 -1.88 -13.34 15.25
N SER A 340 -2.52 -14.31 15.91
CA SER A 340 -3.67 -14.05 16.79
C SER A 340 -3.22 -13.29 18.03
N GLN A 341 -3.91 -12.19 18.35
CA GLN A 341 -3.61 -11.43 19.56
C GLN A 341 -4.18 -12.10 20.80
N TRP A 342 -5.33 -12.77 20.66
CA TRP A 342 -5.95 -13.49 21.76
C TRP A 342 -5.14 -14.72 22.18
N GLU A 343 -4.56 -15.47 21.24
CA GLU A 343 -3.68 -16.60 21.56
C GLU A 343 -2.45 -16.14 22.37
N GLU A 344 -1.82 -15.04 21.98
CA GLU A 344 -0.70 -14.44 22.73
C GLU A 344 -1.14 -13.94 24.11
N TRP A 345 -2.29 -13.28 24.23
CA TRP A 345 -2.86 -12.85 25.51
C TRP A 345 -3.18 -14.04 26.44
N LYS A 346 -3.70 -15.15 25.90
CA LYS A 346 -3.99 -16.37 26.67
C LYS A 346 -2.74 -17.04 27.20
N LYS A 347 -1.68 -17.04 26.39
CA LYS A 347 -0.39 -17.65 26.73
C LYS A 347 0.30 -16.89 27.85
N ASP A 348 0.37 -15.56 27.75
CA ASP A 348 0.95 -14.70 28.79
C ASP A 348 0.34 -13.30 28.78
N LYS A 349 -0.58 -13.07 29.72
CA LYS A 349 -1.28 -11.78 29.87
C LYS A 349 -0.34 -10.64 30.23
N ALA A 350 0.70 -10.89 31.03
CA ALA A 350 1.60 -9.84 31.48
C ALA A 350 2.49 -9.39 30.33
N ALA A 351 3.05 -10.33 29.58
CA ALA A 351 3.82 -10.04 28.37
C ALA A 351 2.95 -9.35 27.30
N TYR A 352 1.72 -9.82 27.08
CA TYR A 352 0.80 -9.19 26.14
C TYR A 352 0.48 -7.75 26.51
N LYS A 353 0.27 -7.46 27.80
CA LYS A 353 0.01 -6.09 28.26
C LYS A 353 1.19 -5.15 27.96
N ILE A 354 2.42 -5.59 28.19
CA ILE A 354 3.63 -4.81 27.86
C ILE A 354 3.71 -4.58 26.35
N TRP A 355 3.48 -5.62 25.55
CA TRP A 355 3.44 -5.51 24.08
C TRP A 355 2.35 -4.55 23.61
N LEU A 356 1.16 -4.62 24.17
CA LEU A 356 0.03 -3.76 23.83
C LEU A 356 0.34 -2.30 24.14
N GLU A 357 0.86 -2.01 25.34
CA GLU A 357 1.27 -0.67 25.75
C GLU A 357 2.38 -0.12 24.86
N ASP A 358 3.33 -0.96 24.41
CA ASP A 358 4.35 -0.58 23.44
C ASP A 358 3.75 -0.20 22.08
N LYS A 359 2.87 -1.04 21.52
CA LYS A 359 2.21 -0.77 20.23
C LYS A 359 1.29 0.45 20.27
N ILE A 360 0.65 0.75 21.39
CA ILE A 360 -0.22 1.92 21.51
C ILE A 360 0.61 3.22 21.56
N LYS A 361 1.87 3.20 22.00
CA LYS A 361 2.73 4.42 21.98
C LYS A 361 2.95 4.95 20.56
N THR A 362 2.97 4.07 19.58
CA THR A 362 3.12 4.41 18.15
C THR A 362 1.78 4.62 17.45
N ARG A 363 0.68 4.78 18.21
CA ARG A 363 -0.64 5.16 17.68
C ARG A 363 -0.51 6.42 16.83
N SER A 364 -0.76 6.24 15.53
CA SER A 364 -0.85 7.35 14.59
C SER A 364 -2.24 7.98 14.62
N GLU A 365 -2.34 9.23 14.18
CA GLU A 365 -3.63 9.74 13.74
C GLU A 365 -4.11 8.88 12.55
N ARG A 366 -5.42 8.57 12.51
CA ARG A 366 -6.01 7.72 11.48
C ARG A 366 -5.54 8.18 10.09
N SER A 367 -4.87 7.28 9.38
CA SER A 367 -4.15 7.60 8.14
C SER A 367 -5.07 7.82 6.93
N HIS A 368 -6.28 7.23 6.92
CA HIS A 368 -7.21 7.29 5.79
C HIS A 368 -8.64 7.64 6.22
N GLY A 369 -9.40 8.20 5.26
CA GLY A 369 -10.75 8.72 5.45
C GLY A 369 -10.75 10.08 6.14
N PHE A 370 -11.55 11.02 5.63
CA PHE A 370 -11.75 12.30 6.33
C PHE A 370 -12.80 12.13 7.42
N ARG A 371 -12.50 12.66 8.62
CA ARG A 371 -13.39 12.67 9.80
C ARG A 371 -14.37 13.83 9.73
N TYR A 372 -13.96 14.94 9.14
CA TYR A 372 -14.72 16.17 8.98
C TYR A 372 -14.26 16.93 7.73
N ARG A 373 -15.08 17.87 7.25
CA ARG A 373 -14.73 18.77 6.13
C ARG A 373 -13.67 19.76 6.58
N GLY A 374 -12.59 19.95 5.79
CA GLY A 374 -11.48 20.83 6.13
C GLY A 374 -10.22 20.11 6.64
N GLN A 375 -10.32 18.83 6.98
CA GLN A 375 -9.19 18.07 7.55
C GLN A 375 -7.96 18.07 6.64
N TYR A 376 -8.12 17.99 5.32
CA TYR A 376 -6.97 17.92 4.42
C TYR A 376 -6.25 19.26 4.30
N GLU A 377 -7.01 20.35 4.29
CA GLU A 377 -6.50 21.73 4.28
C GLU A 377 -5.65 22.02 5.53
N GLU A 378 -6.06 21.52 6.69
CA GLU A 378 -5.30 21.63 7.94
C GLU A 378 -3.99 20.81 7.93
N GLN A 379 -3.98 19.66 7.24
CA GLN A 379 -2.82 18.77 7.18
C GLN A 379 -1.76 19.21 6.15
N ILE A 380 -2.15 19.96 5.11
CA ILE A 380 -1.24 20.35 4.01
C ILE A 380 -0.02 21.16 4.50
N PRO A 381 -0.16 22.20 5.34
CA PRO A 381 0.99 22.99 5.82
C PRO A 381 2.07 22.15 6.49
N GLU A 382 1.66 21.22 7.35
CA GLU A 382 2.58 20.32 8.06
C GLU A 382 3.27 19.35 7.09
N MET A 383 2.54 18.79 6.12
CA MET A 383 3.13 17.91 5.12
C MET A 383 4.13 18.64 4.23
N LEU A 384 3.84 19.88 3.84
CA LEU A 384 4.76 20.73 3.09
C LEU A 384 5.98 21.12 3.93
N ARG A 385 5.82 21.35 5.24
CA ARG A 385 6.93 21.62 6.15
C ARG A 385 7.89 20.43 6.20
N ILE A 386 7.36 19.22 6.43
CA ILE A 386 8.16 17.99 6.45
C ILE A 386 8.85 17.77 5.11
N ALA A 387 8.12 17.93 4.00
CA ALA A 387 8.69 17.80 2.67
C ALA A 387 9.82 18.81 2.37
N ARG A 388 9.84 19.97 3.04
CA ARG A 388 10.90 20.99 2.92
C ARG A 388 12.09 20.72 3.83
N GLU A 389 11.89 20.07 4.97
CA GLU A 389 12.95 19.75 5.92
C GLU A 389 13.83 18.59 5.43
N GLY A 390 13.26 17.67 4.64
CA GLY A 390 13.97 16.49 4.14
C GLY A 390 13.68 15.31 5.03
#